data_AF-A0A2A5BAD7-F1
#
_entry.id   AF-A0A2A5BAD7-F1
#
_cell.length_a   1.000
_cell.length_b   1.000
_cell.length_c   1.000
_cell.angle_alpha   90.00
_cell.angle_beta   90.00
_cell.angle_gamma   90.00
#
_symmetry.space_group_name_H-M   'P 1'
#
loop_
_entity.id
_entity.type
_entity.pdbx_description
1 polymer ?
#
loop_
_entity_poly.entity_id
_entity_poly.type
_entity_poly.pdbx_seq_one_letter_code
_entity_poly.pdbx_strand_id
1 'polypeptide(L)'
;MSFLKNLFNTKKNVLPIDTKISEKRIYEIDKTTIIVNAIMTIESFAIVYTTKNIDTYKNRFSFLKEKLNYLKSYQDCENFIEVIEESFENYKERYFDKKIEDKYFSIKNPTELLKMLPDIYPVYLFQVAGRYASNEAEKINNLKQVSSKIKRLEKLVIYFESIKNELENITGKEGNQFKLAEENLIELKLNLEQLKNL
;
A
#
# COMPACT_ATOMS: atom_id res chain seq x y z
N MET A 1 -47.38 -46.12 -27.01
CA MET A 1 -46.15 -45.30 -27.14
C MET A 1 -46.40 -44.10 -28.05
N SER A 2 -46.87 -42.95 -27.54
CA SER A 2 -46.68 -41.63 -28.21
C SER A 2 -47.26 -40.48 -27.37
N PHE A 3 -46.82 -40.32 -26.12
CA PHE A 3 -47.11 -39.11 -25.33
C PHE A 3 -45.86 -38.30 -24.98
N LEU A 4 -44.67 -38.73 -25.45
CA LEU A 4 -43.38 -38.12 -25.12
C LEU A 4 -42.65 -37.46 -26.30
N LYS A 5 -43.32 -37.21 -27.44
CA LYS A 5 -42.70 -36.52 -28.59
C LYS A 5 -42.99 -35.02 -28.72
N ASN A 6 -43.87 -34.47 -27.89
CA ASN A 6 -44.25 -33.04 -27.97
C ASN A 6 -43.68 -32.15 -26.86
N LEU A 7 -42.82 -32.66 -25.96
CA LEU A 7 -42.24 -31.84 -24.88
C LEU A 7 -40.95 -31.10 -25.24
N PHE A 8 -40.35 -31.34 -26.42
CA PHE A 8 -39.04 -30.79 -26.78
C PHE A 8 -39.03 -29.93 -28.04
N ASN A 9 -40.17 -29.38 -28.47
CA ASN A 9 -40.21 -28.50 -29.64
C ASN A 9 -40.82 -27.12 -29.36
N THR A 10 -40.62 -26.58 -28.16
CA THR A 10 -40.62 -25.14 -27.98
C THR A 10 -39.23 -24.65 -28.34
N LYS A 11 -39.08 -24.18 -29.59
CA LYS A 11 -38.04 -23.19 -29.90
C LYS A 11 -38.10 -22.16 -28.78
N LYS A 12 -37.09 -22.15 -27.90
CA LYS A 12 -36.86 -21.01 -27.03
C LYS A 12 -36.72 -19.84 -27.98
N ASN A 13 -37.75 -19.00 -28.04
CA ASN A 13 -37.60 -17.61 -28.44
C ASN A 13 -36.63 -17.01 -27.42
N VAL A 14 -35.34 -17.18 -27.67
CA VAL A 14 -34.32 -16.36 -27.07
C VAL A 14 -34.60 -14.99 -27.68
N LEU A 15 -35.34 -14.18 -26.93
CA LEU A 15 -35.42 -12.74 -27.21
C LEU A 15 -33.97 -12.27 -27.38
N PRO A 16 -33.64 -11.53 -28.44
CA PRO A 16 -32.30 -11.00 -28.61
C PRO A 16 -31.99 -10.20 -27.35
N ILE A 17 -31.00 -10.64 -26.59
CA ILE A 17 -30.42 -9.83 -25.53
C ILE A 17 -29.86 -8.63 -26.26
N ASP A 18 -30.47 -7.48 -26.02
CA ASP A 18 -30.11 -6.21 -26.64
C ASP A 18 -28.62 -5.96 -26.33
N THR A 19 -27.76 -6.19 -27.32
CA THR A 19 -26.29 -6.25 -27.14
C THR A 19 -25.74 -4.93 -26.60
N LYS A 20 -26.45 -3.82 -26.86
CA LYS A 20 -26.15 -2.50 -26.28
C LYS A 20 -26.35 -2.43 -24.77
N ILE A 21 -27.31 -3.16 -24.21
CA ILE A 21 -27.54 -3.21 -22.75
C ILE A 21 -26.45 -4.05 -22.08
N SER A 22 -25.97 -5.12 -22.73
CA SER A 22 -24.83 -5.90 -22.21
C SER A 22 -23.52 -5.12 -22.25
N GLU A 23 -23.24 -4.39 -23.33
CA GLU A 23 -22.01 -3.57 -23.46
C GLU A 23 -21.99 -2.43 -22.46
N LYS A 24 -23.11 -1.71 -22.28
CA LYS A 24 -23.23 -0.65 -21.27
C LYS A 24 -23.03 -1.18 -19.85
N ARG A 25 -23.59 -2.35 -19.52
CA ARG A 25 -23.39 -2.98 -18.20
C ARG A 25 -21.97 -3.47 -17.98
N ILE A 26 -21.32 -4.03 -19.00
CA ILE A 26 -19.90 -4.44 -18.93
C ILE A 26 -19.04 -3.20 -18.67
N TYR A 27 -19.27 -2.11 -19.41
CA TYR A 27 -18.59 -0.83 -19.20
C TYR A 27 -18.84 -0.22 -17.81
N GLU A 28 -20.08 -0.26 -17.30
CA GLU A 28 -20.41 0.24 -15.95
C GLU A 28 -19.76 -0.61 -14.83
N ILE A 29 -19.65 -1.93 -15.04
CA ILE A 29 -18.95 -2.85 -14.12
C ILE A 29 -17.45 -2.57 -14.12
N ASP A 30 -16.84 -2.34 -15.30
CA ASP A 30 -15.42 -2.01 -15.42
C ASP A 30 -15.13 -0.65 -14.78
N LYS A 31 -15.97 0.37 -15.03
CA LYS A 31 -15.86 1.70 -14.42
C LYS A 31 -15.90 1.64 -12.89
N THR A 32 -16.93 0.98 -12.34
CA THR A 32 -17.08 0.88 -10.87
C THR A 32 -15.88 0.18 -10.25
N THR A 33 -15.37 -0.86 -10.91
CA THR A 33 -14.22 -1.61 -10.41
C THR A 33 -12.93 -0.78 -10.48
N ILE A 34 -12.72 0.02 -11.53
CA ILE A 34 -11.60 0.97 -11.62
C ILE A 34 -11.66 1.98 -10.47
N ILE A 35 -12.83 2.57 -10.22
CA ILE A 35 -13.04 3.52 -9.11
C ILE A 35 -12.66 2.91 -7.76
N VAL A 36 -13.15 1.69 -7.48
CA VAL A 36 -12.86 1.00 -6.22
C VAL A 36 -11.36 0.73 -6.08
N ASN A 37 -10.67 0.28 -7.14
CA ASN A 37 -9.23 0.03 -7.09
C ASN A 37 -8.42 1.33 -6.95
N ALA A 38 -8.87 2.43 -7.55
CA ALA A 38 -8.25 3.75 -7.38
C ALA A 38 -8.40 4.26 -5.94
N ILE A 39 -9.59 4.15 -5.34
CA ILE A 39 -9.82 4.47 -3.92
C ILE A 39 -8.94 3.63 -3.01
N MET A 40 -8.86 2.31 -3.23
CA MET A 40 -7.99 1.42 -2.45
C MET A 40 -6.50 1.79 -2.58
N THR A 41 -6.10 2.30 -3.75
CA THR A 41 -4.74 2.80 -3.99
C THR A 41 -4.47 4.05 -3.17
N ILE A 42 -5.40 5.03 -3.18
CA ILE A 42 -5.29 6.27 -2.39
C ILE A 42 -5.20 5.95 -0.89
N GLU A 43 -6.07 5.07 -0.38
CA GLU A 43 -6.04 4.65 1.03
C GLU A 43 -4.71 3.99 1.40
N SER A 44 -4.20 3.14 0.53
CA SER A 44 -2.95 2.43 0.79
C SER A 44 -1.76 3.36 0.77
N PHE A 45 -1.74 4.37 -0.11
CA PHE A 45 -0.77 5.45 -0.05
C PHE A 45 -0.83 6.18 1.30
N ALA A 46 -2.02 6.62 1.73
CA ALA A 46 -2.18 7.31 3.00
C ALA A 46 -1.63 6.50 4.20
N ILE A 47 -1.85 5.17 4.20
CA ILE A 47 -1.31 4.28 5.24
C ILE A 47 0.22 4.16 5.12
N VAL A 48 0.75 3.93 3.92
CA VAL A 48 2.19 3.80 3.66
C VAL A 48 2.96 5.03 4.14
N TYR A 49 2.41 6.23 3.95
CA TYR A 49 3.05 7.48 4.35
C TYR A 49 3.02 7.74 5.87
N THR A 50 2.07 7.16 6.60
CA THR A 50 1.83 7.49 8.02
C THR A 50 2.18 6.37 9.00
N THR A 51 2.20 5.12 8.53
CA THR A 51 2.44 3.96 9.39
C THR A 51 3.81 4.00 10.09
N LYS A 52 3.84 3.42 11.29
CA LYS A 52 5.03 3.16 12.12
C LYS A 52 5.32 1.66 12.24
N ASN A 53 4.50 0.83 11.62
CA ASN A 53 4.60 -0.62 11.64
C ASN A 53 5.13 -1.13 10.29
N ILE A 54 6.23 -1.88 10.33
CA ILE A 54 6.92 -2.40 9.15
C ILE A 54 6.03 -3.38 8.40
N ASP A 55 5.44 -4.36 9.07
CA ASP A 55 4.61 -5.38 8.42
C ASP A 55 3.44 -4.74 7.68
N THR A 56 2.82 -3.72 8.29
CA THR A 56 1.78 -2.91 7.66
C THR A 56 2.31 -2.20 6.43
N TYR A 57 3.50 -1.58 6.51
CA TYR A 57 4.14 -0.94 5.37
C TYR A 57 4.38 -1.94 4.23
N LYS A 58 5.01 -3.09 4.51
CA LYS A 58 5.32 -4.15 3.52
C LYS A 58 4.05 -4.65 2.84
N ASN A 59 3.03 -4.99 3.64
CA ASN A 59 1.76 -5.51 3.13
C ASN A 59 1.02 -4.48 2.28
N ARG A 60 0.98 -3.21 2.72
CA ARG A 60 0.33 -2.14 1.96
C ARG A 60 1.08 -1.79 0.69
N PHE A 61 2.40 -1.88 0.68
CA PHE A 61 3.19 -1.65 -0.51
C PHE A 61 3.00 -2.76 -1.55
N SER A 62 2.97 -4.02 -1.11
CA SER A 62 2.62 -5.16 -1.97
C SER A 62 1.22 -4.99 -2.58
N PHE A 63 0.24 -4.61 -1.74
CA PHE A 63 -1.11 -4.33 -2.19
C PHE A 63 -1.19 -3.14 -3.16
N LEU A 64 -0.45 -2.06 -2.94
CA LEU A 64 -0.33 -0.95 -3.91
C LEU A 64 0.13 -1.43 -5.28
N LYS A 65 1.16 -2.30 -5.32
CA LYS A 65 1.66 -2.86 -6.57
C LYS A 65 0.59 -3.68 -7.30
N GLU A 66 -0.19 -4.47 -6.58
CA GLU A 66 -1.32 -5.22 -7.14
C GLU A 66 -2.37 -4.28 -7.76
N LYS A 67 -2.80 -3.25 -7.01
CA LYS A 67 -3.83 -2.31 -7.48
C LYS A 67 -3.34 -1.45 -8.64
N LEU A 68 -2.09 -1.02 -8.63
CA LEU A 68 -1.51 -0.27 -9.73
C LEU A 68 -1.35 -1.12 -10.99
N ASN A 69 -1.02 -2.42 -10.87
CA ASN A 69 -1.04 -3.31 -12.03
C ASN A 69 -2.44 -3.47 -12.61
N TYR A 70 -3.47 -3.54 -11.76
CA TYR A 70 -4.86 -3.54 -12.21
C TYR A 70 -5.20 -2.23 -12.93
N LEU A 71 -4.93 -1.07 -12.34
CA LEU A 71 -5.21 0.22 -12.99
C LEU A 71 -4.44 0.39 -14.30
N LYS A 72 -3.20 -0.11 -14.37
CA LYS A 72 -2.39 -0.11 -15.59
C LYS A 72 -3.06 -0.83 -16.75
N SER A 73 -3.79 -1.93 -16.53
CA SER A 73 -4.45 -2.63 -17.64
C SER A 73 -5.58 -1.83 -18.30
N TYR A 74 -6.03 -0.74 -17.67
CA TYR A 74 -7.05 0.17 -18.19
C TYR A 74 -6.48 1.55 -18.56
N GLN A 75 -5.17 1.77 -18.42
CA GLN A 75 -4.56 3.08 -18.60
C GLN A 75 -4.78 3.65 -20.01
N ASP A 76 -4.85 2.79 -21.02
CA ASP A 76 -5.05 3.18 -22.43
C ASP A 76 -6.54 3.30 -22.83
N CYS A 77 -7.47 3.12 -21.89
CA CYS A 77 -8.90 3.33 -22.14
C CYS A 77 -9.23 4.82 -22.23
N GLU A 78 -10.06 5.21 -23.20
CA GLU A 78 -10.40 6.61 -23.53
C GLU A 78 -10.84 7.44 -22.31
N ASN A 79 -11.62 6.85 -21.41
CA ASN A 79 -12.18 7.55 -20.25
C ASN A 79 -11.43 7.28 -18.94
N PHE A 80 -10.25 6.62 -18.98
CA PHE A 80 -9.53 6.22 -17.76
C PHE A 80 -9.27 7.40 -16.83
N ILE A 81 -8.77 8.51 -17.36
CA ILE A 81 -8.46 9.70 -16.56
C ILE A 81 -9.70 10.27 -15.88
N GLU A 82 -10.83 10.38 -16.59
CA GLU A 82 -12.09 10.85 -16.02
C GLU A 82 -12.58 9.93 -14.90
N VAL A 83 -12.45 8.61 -15.08
CA VAL A 83 -12.82 7.62 -14.06
C VAL A 83 -11.92 7.71 -12.82
N ILE A 84 -10.62 7.97 -13.00
CA ILE A 84 -9.70 8.24 -11.89
C ILE A 84 -10.07 9.55 -11.18
N GLU A 85 -10.46 10.59 -11.91
CA GLU A 85 -10.91 11.86 -11.33
C GLU A 85 -12.18 11.69 -10.49
N GLU A 86 -13.15 10.95 -11.00
CA GLU A 86 -14.36 10.57 -10.25
C GLU A 86 -14.02 9.78 -8.98
N SER A 87 -12.99 8.94 -9.00
CA SER A 87 -12.54 8.22 -7.80
C SER A 87 -12.03 9.16 -6.70
N PHE A 88 -11.42 10.29 -7.04
CA PHE A 88 -10.99 11.30 -6.06
C PHE A 88 -12.17 12.02 -5.44
N GLU A 89 -13.19 12.37 -6.22
CA GLU A 89 -14.41 13.00 -5.69
C GLU A 89 -15.15 12.02 -4.77
N ASN A 90 -15.33 10.77 -5.20
CA ASN A 90 -15.90 9.71 -4.36
C ASN A 90 -15.11 9.49 -3.06
N TYR A 91 -13.78 9.61 -3.10
CA TYR A 91 -12.94 9.52 -1.92
C TYR A 91 -13.21 10.67 -0.94
N LYS A 92 -13.30 11.91 -1.43
CA LYS A 92 -13.60 13.10 -0.60
C LYS A 92 -14.97 13.01 0.05
N GLU A 93 -15.98 12.58 -0.69
CA GLU A 93 -17.34 12.40 -0.17
C GLU A 93 -17.42 11.32 0.92
N ARG A 94 -16.57 10.30 0.83
CA ARG A 94 -16.54 9.21 1.82
C ARG A 94 -15.70 9.54 3.05
N TYR A 95 -14.66 10.34 2.90
CA TYR A 95 -13.67 10.65 3.93
C TYR A 95 -13.47 12.17 4.07
N PHE A 96 -14.50 12.86 4.57
CA PHE A 96 -14.51 14.32 4.74
C PHE A 96 -13.36 14.89 5.57
N ASP A 97 -12.77 14.08 6.45
CA ASP A 97 -11.65 14.44 7.33
C ASP A 97 -10.27 14.23 6.70
N LYS A 98 -10.19 13.52 5.56
CA LYS A 98 -8.92 13.18 4.91
C LYS A 98 -8.61 14.08 3.73
N LYS A 99 -7.51 14.82 3.86
CA LYS A 99 -6.98 15.63 2.76
C LYS A 99 -6.32 14.73 1.70
N ILE A 100 -6.73 14.89 0.45
CA ILE A 100 -6.00 14.34 -0.69
C ILE A 100 -4.71 15.15 -0.88
N GLU A 101 -3.58 14.47 -0.85
CA GLU A 101 -2.27 15.06 -1.06
C GLU A 101 -1.84 14.93 -2.53
N ASP A 102 -1.02 15.86 -3.01
CA ASP A 102 -0.66 15.95 -4.43
C ASP A 102 0.00 14.66 -4.96
N LYS A 103 0.76 13.98 -4.09
CA LYS A 103 1.39 12.70 -4.40
C LYS A 103 0.38 11.61 -4.80
N TYR A 104 -0.88 11.69 -4.37
CA TYR A 104 -1.92 10.74 -4.74
C TYR A 104 -2.38 10.90 -6.21
N PHE A 105 -2.18 12.08 -6.82
CA PHE A 105 -2.52 12.27 -8.25
C PHE A 105 -1.62 11.47 -9.19
N SER A 106 -0.49 10.95 -8.71
CA SER A 106 0.38 10.05 -9.49
C SER A 106 -0.36 8.79 -9.98
N ILE A 107 -1.47 8.39 -9.37
CA ILE A 107 -2.28 7.24 -9.84
C ILE A 107 -2.89 7.44 -11.24
N LYS A 108 -2.95 8.69 -11.74
CA LYS A 108 -3.36 9.00 -13.12
C LYS A 108 -2.39 8.39 -14.15
N ASN A 109 -1.16 8.07 -13.73
CA ASN A 109 -0.18 7.37 -14.56
C ASN A 109 0.38 6.14 -13.81
N PRO A 110 -0.39 5.04 -13.74
CA PRO A 110 0.02 3.86 -12.97
C PRO A 110 1.28 3.21 -13.52
N THR A 111 1.55 3.30 -14.84
CA THR A 111 2.78 2.80 -15.45
C THR A 111 4.03 3.50 -14.92
N GLU A 112 4.05 4.84 -14.89
CA GLU A 112 5.21 5.57 -14.35
C GLU A 112 5.36 5.35 -12.85
N LEU A 113 4.25 5.33 -12.11
CA LEU A 113 4.28 5.09 -10.67
C LEU A 113 4.85 3.71 -10.33
N LEU A 114 4.46 2.66 -11.06
CA LEU A 114 5.01 1.31 -10.91
C LEU A 114 6.53 1.25 -11.13
N LYS A 115 7.07 2.05 -12.06
CA LYS A 115 8.52 2.12 -12.31
C LYS A 115 9.27 2.77 -11.14
N MET A 116 8.65 3.73 -10.46
CA MET A 116 9.25 4.44 -9.33
C MET A 116 9.14 3.69 -8.01
N LEU A 117 8.18 2.77 -7.85
CA LEU A 117 7.96 2.04 -6.60
C LEU A 117 9.24 1.37 -6.03
N PRO A 118 10.09 0.69 -6.81
CA PRO A 118 11.32 0.10 -6.29
C PRO A 118 12.24 1.11 -5.60
N ASP A 119 12.32 2.35 -6.10
CA ASP A 119 13.14 3.41 -5.51
C ASP A 119 12.47 4.05 -4.29
N ILE A 120 11.14 4.14 -4.30
CA ILE A 120 10.34 4.68 -3.20
C ILE A 120 10.37 3.75 -1.99
N TYR A 121 10.36 2.43 -2.22
CA TYR A 121 10.25 1.44 -1.15
C TYR A 121 11.32 1.56 -0.06
N PRO A 122 12.64 1.52 -0.35
CA PRO A 122 13.67 1.57 0.68
C PRO A 122 13.67 2.90 1.42
N VAL A 123 13.40 4.01 0.71
CA VAL A 123 13.30 5.35 1.30
C VAL A 123 12.22 5.39 2.38
N TYR A 124 11.01 4.95 2.04
CA TYR A 124 9.91 5.00 2.98
C TYR A 124 9.97 3.92 4.06
N LEU A 125 10.57 2.76 3.78
CA LEU A 125 10.86 1.75 4.80
C LEU A 125 11.74 2.33 5.91
N PHE A 126 12.80 3.06 5.54
CA PHE A 126 13.65 3.73 6.51
C PHE A 126 12.90 4.83 7.28
N GLN A 127 12.03 5.58 6.61
CA GLN A 127 11.19 6.58 7.30
C GLN A 127 10.19 5.97 8.29
N VAL A 128 9.60 4.80 7.98
CA VAL A 128 8.76 4.05 8.93
C VAL A 128 9.57 3.74 10.18
N ALA A 129 10.83 3.31 10.01
CA ALA A 129 11.71 3.03 11.13
C ALA A 129 12.01 4.28 11.96
N GLY A 130 12.28 5.41 11.31
CA GLY A 130 12.47 6.70 11.98
C GLY A 130 11.25 7.10 12.82
N ARG A 131 10.03 6.99 12.27
CA ARG A 131 8.79 7.30 13.01
C ARG A 131 8.57 6.37 14.20
N TYR A 132 8.92 5.09 14.07
CA TYR A 132 8.86 4.14 15.17
C TYR A 132 9.89 4.48 16.26
N ALA A 133 11.12 4.80 15.88
CA ALA A 133 12.20 5.18 16.78
C ALA A 133 11.85 6.42 17.59
N SER A 134 11.35 7.49 16.96
CA SER A 134 10.94 8.71 17.67
C SER A 134 9.87 8.42 18.72
N ASN A 135 8.90 7.56 18.39
CA ASN A 135 7.87 7.12 19.31
C ASN A 135 8.42 6.32 20.50
N GLU A 136 9.39 5.43 20.27
CA GLU A 136 10.00 4.66 21.35
C GLU A 136 10.95 5.50 22.19
N ALA A 137 11.66 6.46 21.61
CA ALA A 137 12.53 7.39 22.33
C ALA A 137 11.74 8.23 23.36
N GLU A 138 10.58 8.76 22.98
CA GLU A 138 9.69 9.47 23.90
C GLU A 138 9.28 8.57 25.08
N LYS A 139 8.90 7.32 24.80
CA LYS A 139 8.52 6.36 25.83
C LYS A 139 9.69 5.97 26.73
N ILE A 140 10.89 5.79 26.18
CA ILE A 140 12.11 5.47 26.93
C ILE A 140 12.47 6.62 27.87
N ASN A 141 12.39 7.87 27.41
CA ASN A 141 12.69 9.04 28.20
C ASN A 141 11.75 9.19 29.41
N ASN A 142 10.48 8.83 29.24
CA ASN A 142 9.47 8.88 30.29
C ASN A 142 9.57 7.73 31.33
N LEU A 143 10.41 6.72 31.09
CA LEU A 143 10.61 5.63 32.05
C LEU A 143 11.56 6.05 33.17
N LYS A 144 11.19 5.71 34.42
CA LYS A 144 12.05 5.93 35.59
C LYS A 144 13.10 4.84 35.80
N GLN A 145 12.73 3.59 35.53
CA GLN A 145 13.57 2.43 35.80
C GLN A 145 14.52 2.13 34.64
N VAL A 146 15.82 2.02 34.93
CA VAL A 146 16.87 1.67 33.94
C VAL A 146 16.59 0.33 33.27
N SER A 147 16.20 -0.70 34.05
CA SER A 147 15.86 -2.02 33.51
C SER A 147 14.72 -2.00 32.47
N SER A 148 13.75 -1.09 32.62
CA SER A 148 12.67 -0.90 31.66
C SER A 148 13.14 -0.17 30.40
N LYS A 149 14.07 0.78 30.53
CA LYS A 149 14.71 1.45 29.39
C LYS A 149 15.52 0.46 28.55
N ILE A 150 16.33 -0.37 29.20
CA ILE A 150 17.11 -1.45 28.56
C ILE A 150 16.19 -2.35 27.72
N LYS A 151 15.12 -2.90 28.32
CA LYS A 151 14.18 -3.78 27.61
C LYS A 151 13.53 -3.14 26.38
N ARG A 152 13.23 -1.83 26.43
CA ARG A 152 12.68 -1.11 25.27
C ARG A 152 13.74 -0.88 24.21
N LEU A 153 14.95 -0.51 24.60
CA LEU A 153 16.05 -0.29 23.68
C LEU A 153 16.48 -1.58 22.98
N GLU A 154 16.47 -2.72 23.67
CA GLU A 154 16.66 -4.05 23.07
C GLU A 154 15.64 -4.34 21.97
N LYS A 155 14.35 -4.05 22.22
CA LYS A 155 13.31 -4.20 21.20
C LYS A 155 13.54 -3.28 20.00
N LEU A 156 14.01 -2.06 20.25
CA LEU A 156 14.32 -1.10 19.18
C LEU A 156 15.52 -1.58 18.35
N VAL A 157 16.55 -2.15 18.97
CA VAL A 157 17.69 -2.78 18.28
C VAL A 157 17.22 -3.92 17.38
N ILE A 158 16.42 -4.86 17.89
CA ILE A 158 15.87 -5.97 17.10
C ILE A 158 15.05 -5.45 15.91
N TYR A 159 14.22 -4.43 16.14
CA TYR A 159 13.43 -3.80 15.09
C TYR A 159 14.33 -3.18 14.01
N PHE A 160 15.38 -2.44 14.37
CA PHE A 160 16.32 -1.86 13.40
C PHE A 160 17.15 -2.92 12.67
N GLU A 161 17.49 -4.05 13.32
CA GLU A 161 18.12 -5.18 12.63
C GLU A 161 17.22 -5.73 11.52
N SER A 162 15.91 -5.85 11.77
CA SER A 162 14.96 -6.30 10.74
C SER A 162 14.85 -5.32 9.57
N ILE A 163 14.87 -4.00 9.84
CA ILE A 163 14.91 -2.96 8.81
C ILE A 163 16.19 -3.05 7.99
N LYS A 164 17.34 -3.16 8.66
CA LYS A 164 18.64 -3.23 7.99
C LYS A 164 18.71 -4.43 7.05
N ASN A 165 18.28 -5.60 7.52
CA ASN A 165 18.27 -6.82 6.72
C ASN A 165 17.34 -6.71 5.51
N GLU A 166 16.15 -6.13 5.68
CA GLU A 166 15.23 -5.87 4.56
C GLU A 166 15.85 -4.91 3.54
N LEU A 167 16.50 -3.83 3.98
CA LEU A 167 17.17 -2.89 3.10
C LEU A 167 18.36 -3.53 2.36
N GLU A 168 19.15 -4.36 3.05
CA GLU A 168 20.24 -5.13 2.42
C GLU A 168 19.72 -6.03 1.30
N ASN A 169 18.60 -6.71 1.52
CA ASN A 169 17.99 -7.59 0.52
C ASN A 169 17.52 -6.84 -0.74
N ILE A 170 17.21 -5.55 -0.62
CA ILE A 170 16.60 -4.76 -1.70
C ILE A 170 17.64 -3.90 -2.42
N THR A 171 18.52 -3.24 -1.67
CA THR A 171 19.49 -2.28 -2.21
C THR A 171 20.93 -2.77 -2.14
N GLY A 172 21.18 -3.92 -1.51
CA GLY A 172 22.52 -4.33 -1.11
C GLY A 172 23.11 -3.43 -0.02
N LYS A 173 24.36 -3.72 0.36
CA LYS A 173 25.10 -2.96 1.39
C LYS A 173 25.55 -1.57 0.94
N GLU A 174 25.52 -1.32 -0.37
CA GLU A 174 25.93 -0.03 -0.93
C GLU A 174 24.81 1.02 -0.89
N GLY A 175 23.55 0.57 -0.72
CA GLY A 175 22.38 1.44 -0.67
C GLY A 175 22.45 2.46 0.46
N ASN A 176 22.08 3.71 0.16
CA ASN A 176 22.14 4.81 1.12
C ASN A 176 21.30 4.53 2.38
N GLN A 177 20.08 4.00 2.20
CA GLN A 177 19.19 3.69 3.33
C GLN A 177 19.74 2.55 4.19
N PHE A 178 20.40 1.56 3.59
CA PHE A 178 21.08 0.50 4.35
C PHE A 178 22.18 1.09 5.23
N LYS A 179 23.05 1.94 4.67
CA LYS A 179 24.15 2.58 5.41
C LYS A 179 23.63 3.41 6.59
N LEU A 180 22.60 4.22 6.35
CA LEU A 180 21.95 5.01 7.42
C LEU A 180 21.32 4.12 8.49
N ALA A 181 20.70 2.99 8.11
CA ALA A 181 20.15 2.03 9.06
C ALA A 181 21.24 1.34 9.88
N GLU A 182 22.40 1.07 9.27
CA GLU A 182 23.56 0.49 9.95
C GLU A 182 24.17 1.46 10.97
N GLU A 183 24.36 2.74 10.60
CA GLU A 183 24.82 3.79 11.50
C GLU A 183 23.90 3.94 12.71
N ASN A 184 22.59 4.05 12.48
CA ASN A 184 21.59 4.13 13.56
C ASN A 184 21.62 2.90 14.46
N LEU A 185 21.80 1.71 13.90
CA LEU A 185 21.86 0.47 14.68
C LEU A 185 23.11 0.43 15.57
N ILE A 186 24.26 0.91 15.07
CA ILE A 186 25.49 1.02 15.86
C ILE A 186 25.27 1.96 17.04
N GLU A 187 24.68 3.14 16.81
CA GLU A 187 24.36 4.10 17.87
C GLU A 187 23.43 3.51 18.93
N LEU A 188 22.36 2.83 18.51
CA LEU A 188 21.42 2.17 19.42
C LEU A 188 22.10 1.10 20.29
N LYS A 189 23.03 0.32 19.72
CA LYS A 189 23.80 -0.68 20.46
C LYS A 189 24.74 -0.05 21.47
N LEU A 190 25.41 1.05 21.11
CA LEU A 190 26.26 1.79 22.04
C LEU A 190 25.46 2.34 23.23
N ASN A 191 24.30 2.95 22.96
CA ASN A 191 23.40 3.46 24.01
C ASN A 191 22.91 2.34 24.93
N LEU A 192 22.66 1.14 24.38
CA LEU A 192 22.24 -0.02 25.15
C LEU A 192 23.33 -0.51 26.09
N GLU A 193 24.57 -0.62 25.60
CA GLU A 193 25.70 -1.04 26.43
C GLU A 193 26.00 0.00 27.53
N GLN A 194 25.89 1.30 27.23
CA GLN A 194 26.02 2.35 28.25
C GLN A 194 24.97 2.20 29.35
N LEU A 195 23.70 1.96 29.01
CA LEU A 195 22.63 1.78 29.99
C LEU A 195 22.80 0.51 30.83
N LYS A 196 23.35 -0.57 30.28
CA LYS A 196 23.62 -1.81 31.02
C LYS A 196 24.71 -1.67 32.08
N ASN A 197 25.57 -0.65 31.94
CA ASN A 197 26.67 -0.38 32.86
C ASN A 197 26.30 0.63 33.97
N LEU A 198 25.05 1.09 34.03
CA LEU A 198 24.49 1.95 35.09
C LEU A 198 23.72 1.13 36.14
#